data_AF-A0A920V215-F1
#
_entry.id   AF-A0A920V215-F1
#
_cell.length_a   1.000
_cell.length_b   1.000
_cell.length_c   1.000
_cell.angle_alpha   90.00
_cell.angle_beta   90.00
_cell.angle_gamma   90.00
#
_symmetry.space_group_name_H-M   'P 1'
#
loop_
_entity.id
_entity.type
_entity.pdbx_description
1 polymer ?
#
loop_
_entity_poly.entity_id
_entity_poly.type
_entity_poly.pdbx_seq_one_letter_code
_entity_poly.pdbx_strand_id
1 'polypeptide(L)'
;MVNIVDLGLIYDIREEDDEVVSVDMTLTSPACPAGPQLVQQSKMALERLEGVTEAQINLVMTPPWTPERMTDDARDKLGIF
;
A
#
# COMPACT_ATOMS: atom_id res chain seq x y z
N MET A 1 0.50 -13.33 9.28
CA MET A 1 0.41 -12.77 7.91
C MET A 1 0.72 -11.29 8.03
N VAL A 2 1.70 -10.77 7.30
CA VAL A 2 2.10 -9.35 7.36
C VAL A 2 1.28 -8.60 6.30
N ASN A 3 0.75 -7.41 6.63
CA ASN A 3 -0.08 -6.62 5.72
C ASN A 3 0.76 -5.54 5.00
N ILE A 4 0.21 -4.92 3.96
CA ILE A 4 0.94 -3.93 3.12
C ILE A 4 1.28 -2.63 3.86
N VAL A 5 0.53 -2.28 4.91
CA VAL A 5 0.80 -1.12 5.76
C VAL A 5 2.01 -1.41 6.64
N ASP A 6 2.03 -2.57 7.31
CA ASP A 6 3.16 -3.00 8.14
C ASP A 6 4.44 -3.19 7.32
N LEU A 7 4.31 -3.59 6.06
CA LEU A 7 5.43 -3.68 5.11
C LEU A 7 5.95 -2.30 4.65
N GLY A 8 5.26 -1.21 4.98
CA GLY A 8 5.64 0.14 4.54
C GLY A 8 5.48 0.34 3.02
N LEU A 9 4.49 -0.34 2.41
CA LEU A 9 4.21 -0.21 0.98
C LEU A 9 3.33 1.01 0.65
N ILE A 10 2.67 1.59 1.65
CA ILE A 10 1.86 2.80 1.48
C ILE A 10 2.73 4.02 1.74
N TYR A 11 2.85 4.90 0.74
CA TYR A 11 3.69 6.09 0.82
C TYR A 11 2.91 7.35 1.13
N ASP A 12 1.73 7.49 0.54
CA ASP A 12 0.86 8.64 0.78
C ASP A 12 -0.61 8.27 0.64
N ILE A 13 -1.46 8.98 1.38
CA ILE A 13 -2.92 8.86 1.35
C ILE A 13 -3.49 10.27 1.37
N ARG A 14 -4.34 10.58 0.40
CA ARG A 14 -4.98 11.89 0.24
C ARG A 14 -6.47 11.70 0.04
N GLU A 15 -7.26 12.46 0.77
CA GLU A 15 -8.69 12.63 0.51
C GLU A 15 -8.83 13.80 -0.47
N GLU A 16 -9.49 13.53 -1.58
CA GLU A 16 -9.78 14.50 -2.63
C GLU A 16 -11.26 14.92 -2.53
N ASP A 17 -11.70 15.82 -3.42
CA ASP A 17 -13.11 16.20 -3.50
C ASP A 17 -14.02 14.98 -3.77
N ASP A 18 -15.31 15.12 -3.45
CA ASP A 18 -16.36 14.11 -3.70
C ASP A 18 -16.11 12.73 -3.04
N GLU A 19 -15.49 12.69 -1.85
CA GLU A 19 -15.25 11.44 -1.09
C GLU A 19 -14.31 10.45 -1.83
N VAL A 20 -13.46 10.96 -2.72
CA VAL A 20 -12.47 10.16 -3.45
C VAL A 20 -11.18 10.04 -2.63
N VAL A 21 -10.64 8.83 -2.51
CA VAL A 21 -9.37 8.58 -1.82
C VAL A 21 -8.28 8.20 -2.81
N SER A 22 -7.21 8.97 -2.84
CA SER A 22 -6.00 8.69 -3.62
C SER A 22 -4.91 8.09 -2.73
N VAL A 23 -4.35 6.96 -3.15
CA VAL A 23 -3.26 6.28 -2.43
C VAL A 23 -2.08 6.07 -3.36
N ASP A 24 -0.91 6.60 -2.97
CA ASP A 24 0.35 6.28 -3.61
C ASP A 24 0.98 5.11 -2.85
N MET A 25 1.16 3.98 -3.54
CA MET A 25 1.77 2.79 -2.99
C MET A 25 2.90 2.27 -3.87
N THR A 26 3.79 1.47 -3.28
CA THR A 26 4.91 0.86 -3.97
C THR A 26 4.88 -0.67 -3.85
N LEU A 27 5.85 -1.33 -4.48
CA LEU A 27 6.05 -2.78 -4.39
C LEU A 27 7.46 -3.05 -3.88
N THR A 28 7.64 -4.22 -3.24
CA THR A 28 8.97 -4.68 -2.81
C THR A 28 9.92 -4.91 -3.99
N SER A 29 9.39 -5.14 -5.19
CA SER A 29 10.16 -5.18 -6.44
C SER A 29 9.33 -4.70 -7.65
N PRO A 30 9.95 -4.08 -8.68
CA PRO A 30 9.24 -3.50 -9.83
C PRO A 30 8.46 -4.51 -10.69
N ALA A 31 8.91 -5.77 -10.71
CA ALA A 31 8.33 -6.84 -11.52
C ALA A 31 7.52 -7.84 -10.69
N CYS A 32 7.00 -7.42 -9.52
CA CYS A 32 6.27 -8.30 -8.64
C CYS A 32 4.98 -8.80 -9.33
N PRO A 33 4.80 -10.12 -9.55
CA PRO A 33 3.62 -10.66 -10.23
C PRO A 33 2.33 -10.43 -9.43
N ALA A 34 2.44 -10.21 -8.11
CA ALA A 34 1.32 -9.88 -7.24
C ALA A 34 0.88 -8.41 -7.32
N GLY A 35 1.63 -7.54 -8.02
CA GLY A 35 1.37 -6.10 -8.09
C GLY A 35 -0.08 -5.75 -8.46
N PRO A 36 -0.63 -6.26 -9.58
CA PRO A 36 -2.01 -5.99 -9.98
C PRO A 36 -3.04 -6.45 -8.94
N GLN A 37 -2.79 -7.59 -8.28
CA GLN A 37 -3.67 -8.11 -7.25
C GLN A 37 -3.66 -7.22 -5.99
N LEU A 38 -2.48 -6.75 -5.57
CA LEU A 38 -2.35 -5.84 -4.43
C LEU A 38 -3.06 -4.52 -4.69
N VAL A 39 -2.90 -3.94 -5.88
CA VAL A 39 -3.60 -2.72 -6.30
C VAL A 39 -5.13 -2.91 -6.21
N GLN A 40 -5.63 -4.00 -6.78
CA GLN A 40 -7.07 -4.29 -6.75
C GLN A 40 -7.59 -4.52 -5.33
N GLN A 41 -6.84 -5.25 -4.50
CA GLN A 41 -7.21 -5.51 -3.12
C GLN A 41 -7.20 -4.24 -2.26
N SER A 42 -6.21 -3.35 -2.45
CA SER A 42 -6.17 -2.05 -1.79
C SER A 42 -7.37 -1.19 -2.18
N LYS A 43 -7.68 -1.11 -3.48
CA LYS A 43 -8.87 -0.39 -3.97
C LYS A 43 -10.15 -0.91 -3.33
N MET A 44 -10.39 -2.22 -3.41
CA MET A 44 -11.58 -2.85 -2.82
C MET A 44 -11.66 -2.70 -1.30
N ALA A 45 -10.52 -2.62 -0.61
CA ALA A 45 -10.51 -2.43 0.84
C ALA A 45 -10.95 -1.01 1.22
N LEU A 46 -10.52 0.00 0.47
CA LEU A 46 -10.89 1.40 0.70
C LEU A 46 -12.35 1.68 0.32
N GLU A 47 -12.82 1.15 -0.81
CA GLU A 47 -14.21 1.33 -1.27
C GLU A 47 -15.27 0.65 -0.37
N ARG A 48 -14.83 -0.13 0.64
CA ARG A 48 -15.72 -0.69 1.67
C ARG A 48 -15.91 0.24 2.86
N LEU A 49 -15.13 1.32 2.95
CA LEU A 49 -15.24 2.30 4.02
C LEU A 49 -16.43 3.23 3.75
N GLU A 50 -17.17 3.57 4.80
CA GLU A 50 -18.23 4.56 4.72
C GLU A 50 -17.62 5.94 4.41
N GLY A 51 -18.20 6.67 3.47
CA GLY A 51 -17.67 7.96 3.01
C GLY A 51 -16.51 7.87 2.01
N VAL A 52 -16.30 6.71 1.37
CA VAL A 52 -15.41 6.57 0.21
C VAL A 52 -16.25 6.22 -1.01
N THR A 53 -16.36 7.13 -1.97
CA THR A 53 -17.10 6.92 -3.23
C THR A 53 -16.26 6.21 -4.28
N GLU A 54 -14.97 6.52 -4.33
CA GLU A 54 -13.99 5.91 -5.23
C GLU A 54 -12.62 5.86 -4.57
N ALA A 55 -11.88 4.77 -4.81
CA ALA A 55 -10.46 4.72 -4.49
C ALA A 55 -9.58 4.66 -5.75
N GLN A 56 -8.58 5.52 -5.79
CA GLN A 56 -7.56 5.60 -6.84
C GLN A 56 -6.22 5.15 -6.27
N ILE A 57 -5.63 4.12 -6.87
CA ILE A 57 -4.36 3.53 -6.41
C ILE A 57 -3.29 3.80 -7.45
N ASN A 58 -2.27 4.56 -7.07
CA ASN A 58 -1.12 4.88 -7.91
C ASN A 58 0.08 4.05 -7.49
N LEU A 59 0.69 3.33 -8.45
CA LEU A 59 1.95 2.65 -8.23
C LEU A 59 3.13 3.61 -8.47
N VAL A 60 3.84 3.95 -7.41
CA VAL A 60 5.05 4.77 -7.45
C VAL A 60 6.30 3.91 -7.22
N MET A 61 7.32 4.12 -8.04
CA MET A 61 8.60 3.39 -7.95
C MET A 61 9.72 4.22 -7.31
N THR A 62 9.44 5.50 -7.02
CA THR A 62 10.39 6.44 -6.45
C THR A 62 9.76 7.11 -5.23
N PRO A 63 10.42 7.09 -4.05
CA PRO A 63 11.67 6.37 -3.76
C PRO A 63 11.51 4.84 -3.81
N PRO A 64 12.56 4.06 -4.12
CA PRO A 64 12.46 2.60 -4.08
C PRO A 64 12.17 2.12 -2.65
N TRP A 65 11.44 1.01 -2.54
CA TRP A 65 11.17 0.39 -1.26
C TRP A 65 12.43 -0.26 -0.67
N THR A 66 12.59 -0.19 0.65
CA THR A 66 13.63 -0.90 1.40
C THR A 66 13.03 -1.56 2.64
N PRO A 67 13.59 -2.68 3.13
CA PRO A 67 13.16 -3.33 4.38
C PRO A 67 13.13 -2.41 5.61
N GLU A 68 13.89 -1.33 5.60
CA GLU A 68 13.92 -0.33 6.68
C GLU A 68 12.56 0.37 6.87
N ARG A 69 11.71 0.40 5.83
CA ARG A 69 10.36 0.97 5.88
C ARG A 69 9.34 0.11 6.63
N MET A 70 9.67 -1.15 6.88
CA MET A 70 8.78 -2.03 7.65
C MET A 70 8.68 -1.57 9.10
N THR A 71 7.54 -1.85 9.72
CA THR A 71 7.41 -1.72 11.18
C THR A 71 8.30 -2.74 11.90
N ASP A 72 8.66 -2.47 13.16
CA ASP A 72 9.46 -3.39 13.98
C ASP A 72 8.80 -4.77 14.08
N ASP A 73 7.49 -4.81 14.32
CA ASP A 73 6.70 -6.05 14.37
C ASP A 73 6.76 -6.85 13.05
N ALA A 74 6.79 -6.18 11.90
CA ALA A 74 6.90 -6.85 10.60
C ALA A 74 8.29 -7.41 10.37
N ARG A 75 9.33 -6.66 10.76
CA ARG A 75 10.73 -7.11 10.74
C ARG A 75 10.92 -8.38 11.58
N ASP A 76 10.44 -8.37 12.82
CA ASP A 76 10.51 -9.51 13.74
C ASP A 76 9.79 -10.74 13.19
N LYS A 77 8.57 -10.56 12.66
CA LYS A 77 7.79 -11.66 12.06
C LYS A 77 8.45 -12.29 10.84
N LEU A 78 9.24 -11.52 10.10
CA LEU A 78 9.96 -11.98 8.91
C LEU A 78 11.41 -12.42 9.22
N GLY A 79 11.87 -12.28 10.46
CA GLY A 79 13.23 -12.62 10.87
C GLY A 79 14.29 -11.70 10.25
N ILE A 80 13.93 -10.45 9.97
CA ILE A 80 14.84 -9.43 9.44
C ILE A 80 15.26 -8.55 10.62
N PHE A 81 16.55 -8.57 10.97
CA PHE A 81 17.14 -7.84 12.09
C PHE A 81 17.99 -6.67 11.60
#